data_AF-A0A519TFS9-F1
#
_entry.id   AF-A0A519TFS9-F1
#
_cell.length_a   1.000
_cell.length_b   1.000
_cell.length_c   1.000
_cell.angle_alpha   90.00
_cell.angle_beta   90.00
_cell.angle_gamma   90.00
#
_symmetry.space_group_name_H-M   'P 1'
#
loop_
_entity.id
_entity.type
_entity.pdbx_description
1 polymer ?
#
loop_
_entity_poly.entity_id
_entity_poly.type
_entity_poly.pdbx_seq_one_letter_code
_entity_poly.pdbx_strand_id
1 'polypeptide(L)'
;MKKNTFTMKMSKTGKIVEVKGIEKLFDGLIESTALPAAQLAQMKTQLSQSYGEEAFKANMEMSMALYPKLAVSVGDKWITKGKFKSGMTADIETTYTLKDITSDYYIITGISKISTTGKDVNVNNGMKMIYHMAGDMTSDIKINKITGWMANAIILQHIKGHTELQPTAQLPDGMSMPMDMSNKMTLSEL
;
A
#
# COMPACT_ATOMS: atom_id res chain seq x y z
N MET A 1 -13.36 13.49 23.75
CA MET A 1 -12.84 12.23 23.18
C MET A 1 -11.68 11.74 24.03
N LYS A 2 -11.72 10.50 24.55
CA LYS A 2 -10.52 9.90 25.15
C LYS A 2 -9.43 9.84 24.08
N LYS A 3 -8.22 10.34 24.38
CA LYS A 3 -7.07 10.19 23.48
C LYS A 3 -6.63 8.73 23.53
N ASN A 4 -7.14 7.91 22.62
CA ASN A 4 -6.61 6.59 22.39
C ASN A 4 -5.32 6.77 21.58
N THR A 5 -4.18 6.45 22.19
CA THR A 5 -2.88 6.50 21.54
C THR A 5 -2.37 5.08 21.31
N PHE A 6 -1.61 4.90 20.24
CA PHE A 6 -0.84 3.69 19.99
C PHE A 6 0.63 4.06 19.87
N THR A 7 1.50 3.08 20.03
CA THR A 7 2.95 3.28 19.87
C THR A 7 3.48 2.37 18.78
N MET A 8 4.52 2.85 18.10
CA MET A 8 5.25 2.11 17.08
C MET A 8 6.75 2.25 17.37
N LYS A 9 7.48 1.15 17.28
CA LYS A 9 8.94 1.15 17.26
C LYS A 9 9.42 0.74 15.89
N MET A 10 10.27 1.58 15.31
CA MET A 10 10.87 1.37 14.00
C MET A 10 12.39 1.36 14.13
N SER A 11 13.02 0.44 13.43
CA SER A 11 14.47 0.42 13.29
C SER A 11 14.95 1.58 12.42
N LYS A 12 16.25 1.90 12.48
CA LYS A 12 16.86 2.93 11.60
C LYS A 12 16.76 2.59 10.11
N THR A 13 16.50 1.34 9.75
CA THR A 13 16.33 0.88 8.37
C THR A 13 14.86 0.82 7.94
N GLY A 14 13.94 1.36 8.73
CA GLY A 14 12.51 1.40 8.39
C GLY A 14 11.72 0.13 8.71
N LYS A 15 12.36 -0.93 9.21
CA LYS A 15 11.65 -2.13 9.69
C LYS A 15 10.84 -1.82 10.95
N ILE A 16 9.57 -2.18 10.96
CA ILE A 16 8.69 -2.04 12.13
C ILE A 16 8.94 -3.20 13.09
N VAL A 17 9.40 -2.88 14.30
CA VAL A 17 9.77 -3.85 15.33
C VAL A 17 8.58 -4.20 16.22
N GLU A 18 7.75 -3.21 16.51
CA GLU A 18 6.63 -3.35 17.45
C GLU A 18 5.56 -2.31 17.13
N VAL A 19 4.29 -2.70 17.19
CA VAL A 19 3.14 -1.79 17.20
C VAL A 19 2.27 -2.21 18.38
N LYS A 20 1.84 -1.26 19.22
CA LYS A 20 1.09 -1.56 20.44
C LYS A 20 -0.10 -0.64 20.61
N GLY A 21 -1.26 -1.23 20.87
CA GLY A 21 -2.47 -0.51 21.26
C GLY A 21 -3.24 0.10 20.10
N ILE A 22 -2.96 -0.32 18.86
CA ILE A 22 -3.69 0.16 17.68
C ILE A 22 -5.17 -0.28 17.71
N GLU A 23 -5.46 -1.43 18.31
CA GLU A 23 -6.81 -1.98 18.49
C GLU A 23 -7.68 -1.06 19.36
N LYS A 24 -7.07 -0.33 20.30
CA LYS A 24 -7.77 0.61 21.19
C LYS A 24 -8.31 1.82 20.42
N LEU A 25 -7.79 2.09 19.23
CA LEU A 25 -8.35 3.13 18.35
C LEU A 25 -9.77 2.75 17.90
N PHE A 26 -10.05 1.45 17.74
CA PHE A 26 -11.35 0.97 17.29
C PHE A 26 -12.35 0.88 18.42
N ASP A 27 -11.91 0.62 19.65
CA ASP A 27 -12.82 0.51 20.80
C ASP A 27 -13.66 1.79 20.96
N GLY A 28 -13.07 2.97 20.82
CA GLY A 28 -13.80 4.24 20.89
C GLY A 28 -14.76 4.48 19.72
N LEU A 29 -14.47 3.93 18.53
CA LEU A 29 -15.39 3.97 17.39
C LEU A 29 -16.58 3.05 17.64
N ILE A 30 -16.32 1.82 18.09
CA ILE A 30 -17.32 0.78 18.37
C ILE A 30 -18.25 1.22 19.50
N GLU A 31 -17.71 1.74 20.61
CA GLU A 31 -18.48 2.26 21.76
C GLU A 31 -19.43 3.41 21.39
N SER A 32 -19.14 4.15 20.32
CA SER A 32 -19.99 5.25 19.86
C SER A 32 -21.18 4.81 18.99
N THR A 33 -21.25 3.53 18.63
CA THR A 33 -22.30 2.99 17.75
C THR A 33 -23.39 2.26 18.53
N ALA A 34 -24.64 2.40 18.11
CA ALA A 34 -25.79 1.69 18.68
C ALA A 34 -26.05 0.32 18.01
N LEU A 35 -24.99 -0.36 17.54
CA LEU A 35 -25.12 -1.61 16.78
C LEU A 35 -25.36 -2.82 17.71
N PRO A 36 -26.10 -3.85 17.26
CA PRO A 36 -26.21 -5.12 17.98
C PRO A 36 -24.86 -5.82 18.18
N ALA A 37 -24.73 -6.59 19.26
CA ALA A 37 -23.47 -7.27 19.64
C ALA A 37 -22.83 -8.10 18.51
N ALA A 38 -23.63 -8.81 17.72
CA ALA A 38 -23.13 -9.61 16.59
C ALA A 38 -22.54 -8.74 15.47
N GLN A 39 -23.17 -7.59 15.17
CA GLN A 39 -22.69 -6.65 14.16
C GLN A 39 -21.44 -5.91 14.66
N LEU A 40 -21.38 -5.57 15.94
CA LEU A 40 -20.18 -5.00 16.58
C LEU A 40 -18.98 -5.95 16.50
N ALA A 41 -19.19 -7.24 16.79
CA ALA A 41 -18.13 -8.24 16.70
C ALA A 41 -17.61 -8.39 15.27
N GLN A 42 -18.51 -8.47 14.28
CA GLN A 42 -18.14 -8.53 12.87
C GLN A 42 -17.37 -7.27 12.44
N MET A 43 -17.84 -6.09 12.83
CA MET A 43 -17.17 -4.82 12.53
C MET A 43 -15.77 -4.76 13.15
N LYS A 44 -15.60 -5.21 14.40
CA LYS A 44 -14.29 -5.28 15.06
C LYS A 44 -13.33 -6.18 14.30
N THR A 45 -13.78 -7.36 13.87
CA THR A 45 -12.96 -8.26 13.04
C THR A 45 -12.52 -7.60 11.74
N GLN A 46 -13.44 -6.93 11.03
CA GLN A 46 -13.12 -6.25 9.77
C GLN A 46 -12.13 -5.10 9.96
N LEU A 47 -12.29 -4.31 11.02
CA LEU A 47 -11.37 -3.22 11.37
C LEU A 47 -9.99 -3.75 11.73
N SER A 48 -9.90 -4.80 12.56
CA SER A 48 -8.63 -5.44 12.91
C SER A 48 -7.92 -6.04 11.70
N GLN A 49 -8.65 -6.65 10.77
CA GLN A 49 -8.07 -7.17 9.53
C GLN A 49 -7.54 -6.08 8.61
N SER A 50 -8.21 -4.94 8.56
CA SER A 50 -7.86 -3.84 7.64
C SER A 50 -6.81 -2.89 8.21
N TYR A 51 -6.82 -2.69 9.53
CA TYR A 51 -6.07 -1.63 10.21
C TYR A 51 -5.42 -2.06 11.53
N GLY A 52 -5.56 -3.32 11.94
CA GLY A 52 -4.90 -3.86 13.13
C GLY A 52 -3.38 -3.95 12.98
N GLU A 53 -2.71 -4.46 14.02
CA GLU A 53 -1.24 -4.44 14.12
C GLU A 53 -0.52 -4.93 12.86
N GLU A 54 -0.89 -6.11 12.36
CA GLU A 54 -0.25 -6.73 11.20
C GLU A 54 -0.47 -5.93 9.92
N ALA A 55 -1.71 -5.49 9.67
CA ALA A 55 -2.05 -4.70 8.49
C ALA A 55 -1.33 -3.35 8.51
N PHE A 56 -1.29 -2.69 9.66
CA PHE A 56 -0.57 -1.44 9.83
C PHE A 56 0.94 -1.62 9.60
N LYS A 57 1.52 -2.65 10.20
CA LYS A 57 2.93 -3.00 10.01
C LYS A 57 3.27 -3.23 8.54
N ALA A 58 2.48 -4.04 7.85
CA ALA A 58 2.70 -4.32 6.42
C ALA A 58 2.63 -3.04 5.57
N ASN A 59 1.66 -2.18 5.82
CA ASN A 59 1.51 -0.91 5.12
C ASN A 59 2.70 0.05 5.39
N MET A 60 3.17 0.14 6.63
CA MET A 60 4.33 0.97 6.99
C MET A 60 5.64 0.44 6.39
N GLU A 61 5.86 -0.89 6.44
CA GLU A 61 7.04 -1.51 5.82
C GLU A 61 7.07 -1.27 4.31
N MET A 62 5.91 -1.33 3.64
CA MET A 62 5.80 -1.00 2.22
C MET A 62 6.18 0.47 1.94
N SER A 63 5.73 1.42 2.76
CA SER A 63 6.10 2.84 2.64
C SER A 63 7.58 3.09 2.87
N MET A 64 8.23 2.30 3.74
CA MET A 64 9.66 2.41 4.05
C MET A 64 10.56 1.66 3.07
N ALA A 65 10.00 0.80 2.21
CA ALA A 65 10.76 0.06 1.21
C ALA A 65 11.48 0.96 0.18
N LEU A 66 11.16 2.26 0.15
CA LEU A 66 11.87 3.29 -0.63
C LEU A 66 13.37 3.34 -0.33
N TYR A 67 13.78 3.12 0.92
CA TYR A 67 15.16 3.36 1.34
C TYR A 67 16.14 2.28 0.84
N PRO A 68 17.32 2.67 0.32
CA PRO A 68 18.34 1.71 -0.07
C PRO A 68 18.94 1.01 1.15
N LYS A 69 19.38 -0.24 0.97
CA LYS A 69 20.04 -1.01 2.04
C LYS A 69 21.46 -0.52 2.35
N LEU A 70 22.09 0.15 1.39
CA LEU A 70 23.43 0.72 1.46
C LEU A 70 23.35 2.22 1.22
N ALA A 71 24.35 2.96 1.67
CA ALA A 71 24.48 4.38 1.34
C ALA A 71 24.59 4.56 -0.18
N VAL A 72 23.98 5.62 -0.69
CA VAL A 72 23.95 5.99 -2.10
C VAL A 72 24.32 7.46 -2.26
N SER A 73 24.98 7.76 -3.37
CA SER A 73 25.34 9.12 -3.79
C SER A 73 24.35 9.65 -4.82
N VAL A 74 24.39 10.96 -5.09
CA VAL A 74 23.60 11.54 -6.19
C VAL A 74 23.95 10.85 -7.50
N GLY A 75 22.93 10.43 -8.24
CA GLY A 75 23.03 9.66 -9.48
C GLY A 75 22.92 8.14 -9.30
N ASP A 76 23.16 7.62 -8.09
CA ASP A 76 23.08 6.19 -7.83
C ASP A 76 21.65 5.67 -7.91
N LYS A 77 21.54 4.38 -8.26
CA LYS A 77 20.29 3.67 -8.44
C LYS A 77 20.22 2.44 -7.54
N TRP A 78 19.02 2.12 -7.05
CA TRP A 78 18.77 0.87 -6.33
C TRP A 78 17.41 0.30 -6.70
N ILE A 79 17.30 -1.03 -6.60
CA ILE A 79 16.08 -1.76 -6.95
C ILE A 79 15.40 -2.25 -5.68
N THR A 80 14.10 -2.04 -5.61
CA THR A 80 13.23 -2.57 -4.56
C THR A 80 12.18 -3.46 -5.21
N LYS A 81 11.93 -4.63 -4.62
CA LYS A 81 10.88 -5.55 -5.06
C LYS A 81 9.87 -5.72 -3.93
N GLY A 82 8.61 -5.69 -4.27
CA GLY A 82 7.52 -5.82 -3.32
C GLY A 82 6.32 -6.52 -3.93
N LYS A 83 5.41 -6.95 -3.06
CA LYS A 83 4.09 -7.42 -3.46
C LYS A 83 3.06 -6.43 -2.96
N PHE A 84 2.28 -5.88 -3.88
CA PHE A 84 1.09 -5.11 -3.55
C PHE A 84 -0.08 -6.06 -3.37
N LYS A 85 -0.78 -5.93 -2.23
CA LYS A 85 -1.99 -6.67 -1.92
C LYS A 85 -3.08 -5.69 -1.48
N SER A 86 -3.91 -5.27 -2.43
CA SER A 86 -5.09 -4.45 -2.14
C SER A 86 -6.14 -4.66 -3.22
N GLY A 87 -7.12 -5.52 -2.95
CA GLY A 87 -8.14 -5.96 -3.93
C GLY A 87 -7.61 -6.85 -5.06
N MET A 88 -6.33 -6.72 -5.42
CA MET A 88 -5.56 -7.58 -6.32
C MET A 88 -4.16 -7.86 -5.72
N THR A 89 -3.54 -8.96 -6.14
CA THR A 89 -2.13 -9.26 -5.86
C THR A 89 -1.28 -8.94 -7.08
N ALA A 90 -0.29 -8.06 -6.92
CA ALA A 90 0.64 -7.68 -7.99
C ALA A 90 2.09 -7.65 -7.47
N ASP A 91 3.01 -8.09 -8.29
CA ASP A 91 4.44 -7.87 -8.10
C ASP A 91 4.79 -6.46 -8.60
N ILE A 92 5.61 -5.76 -7.81
CA ILE A 92 6.12 -4.43 -8.14
C ILE A 92 7.64 -4.46 -8.03
N GLU A 93 8.31 -4.05 -9.09
CA GLU A 93 9.75 -3.78 -9.08
C GLU A 93 9.97 -2.31 -9.40
N THR A 94 10.65 -1.59 -8.51
CA THR A 94 10.96 -0.16 -8.68
C THR A 94 12.46 0.04 -8.71
N THR A 95 12.94 0.74 -9.73
CA THR A 95 14.29 1.32 -9.77
C THR A 95 14.21 2.75 -9.30
N TYR A 96 14.76 3.02 -8.12
CA TYR A 96 14.91 4.38 -7.60
C TYR A 96 16.23 4.99 -8.04
N THR A 97 16.29 6.32 -8.11
CA THR A 97 17.51 7.10 -8.34
C THR A 97 17.53 8.25 -7.34
N LEU A 98 18.65 8.45 -6.64
CA LEU A 98 18.85 9.66 -5.84
C LEU A 98 19.22 10.79 -6.80
N LYS A 99 18.26 11.64 -7.12
CA LYS A 99 18.40 12.69 -8.14
C LYS A 99 19.19 13.89 -7.62
N ASP A 100 18.95 14.28 -6.37
CA ASP A 100 19.59 15.45 -5.78
C ASP A 100 19.51 15.45 -4.25
N ILE A 101 20.34 16.26 -3.61
CA ILE A 101 20.33 16.53 -2.17
C ILE A 101 20.36 18.04 -1.95
N THR A 102 19.24 18.62 -1.50
CA THR A 102 19.16 20.04 -1.17
C THR A 102 19.53 20.29 0.30
N SER A 103 19.39 21.54 0.77
CA SER A 103 19.51 21.87 2.20
C SER A 103 18.60 20.97 3.05
N ASP A 104 17.34 20.82 2.63
CA ASP A 104 16.26 20.28 3.45
C ASP A 104 15.75 18.91 2.98
N TYR A 105 16.00 18.53 1.73
CA TYR A 105 15.39 17.34 1.12
C TYR A 105 16.35 16.42 0.36
N TYR A 106 16.08 15.12 0.40
CA TYR A 106 16.52 14.18 -0.62
C TYR A 106 15.48 14.14 -1.73
N ILE A 107 15.92 14.29 -2.98
CA ILE A 107 15.06 14.23 -4.16
C ILE A 107 15.29 12.88 -4.83
N ILE A 108 14.25 12.05 -4.88
CA ILE A 108 14.31 10.69 -5.40
C ILE A 108 13.31 10.55 -6.54
N THR A 109 13.70 9.87 -7.62
CA THR A 109 12.79 9.46 -8.68
C THR A 109 12.67 7.95 -8.72
N GLY A 110 11.48 7.40 -8.95
CA GLY A 110 11.24 5.99 -9.15
C GLY A 110 10.66 5.68 -10.53
N ILE A 111 11.08 4.56 -11.12
CA ILE A 111 10.43 3.95 -12.28
C ILE A 111 10.12 2.51 -11.90
N SER A 112 8.84 2.14 -11.98
CA SER A 112 8.37 0.83 -11.56
C SER A 112 7.65 0.09 -12.67
N LYS A 113 7.78 -1.23 -12.63
CA LYS A 113 6.93 -2.17 -13.36
C LYS A 113 6.00 -2.87 -12.39
N ILE A 114 4.75 -3.03 -12.81
CA ILE A 114 3.67 -3.67 -12.06
C ILE A 114 3.17 -4.83 -12.90
N SER A 115 3.00 -6.00 -12.29
CA SER A 115 2.42 -7.17 -12.97
C SER A 115 1.65 -8.04 -11.99
N THR A 116 0.48 -8.52 -12.39
CA THR A 116 -0.22 -9.59 -11.66
C THR A 116 0.29 -10.96 -12.12
N THR A 117 0.16 -11.96 -11.25
CA THR A 117 0.60 -13.33 -11.58
C THR A 117 -0.34 -14.02 -12.57
N GLY A 118 -1.59 -13.54 -12.70
CA GLY A 118 -2.66 -14.20 -13.45
C GLY A 118 -3.10 -15.54 -12.87
N LYS A 119 -2.68 -15.87 -11.64
CA LYS A 119 -2.97 -17.16 -10.98
C LYS A 119 -3.76 -17.00 -9.70
N ASP A 120 -3.64 -15.85 -9.06
CA ASP A 120 -4.28 -15.59 -7.78
C ASP A 120 -5.78 -15.31 -8.00
N VAL A 121 -6.64 -16.14 -7.40
CA VAL A 121 -8.07 -15.87 -7.32
C VAL A 121 -8.30 -14.87 -6.20
N ASN A 122 -8.72 -13.67 -6.58
CA ASN A 122 -9.05 -12.59 -5.67
C ASN A 122 -10.55 -12.59 -5.45
N VAL A 123 -10.99 -12.38 -4.21
CA VAL A 123 -12.41 -12.28 -3.87
C VAL A 123 -12.72 -10.82 -3.59
N ASN A 124 -13.55 -10.20 -4.42
CA ASN A 124 -14.03 -8.83 -4.21
C ASN A 124 -15.55 -8.85 -4.25
N ASN A 125 -16.19 -8.36 -3.19
CA ASN A 125 -17.65 -8.37 -3.04
C ASN A 125 -18.29 -9.75 -3.31
N GLY A 126 -17.63 -10.83 -2.90
CA GLY A 126 -18.10 -12.21 -3.07
C GLY A 126 -17.86 -12.81 -4.47
N MET A 127 -17.35 -12.03 -5.42
CA MET A 127 -17.02 -12.51 -6.76
C MET A 127 -15.56 -12.93 -6.84
N LYS A 128 -15.32 -14.10 -7.44
CA LYS A 128 -13.97 -14.62 -7.72
C LYS A 128 -13.47 -14.04 -9.04
N MET A 129 -12.33 -13.36 -8.97
CA MET A 129 -11.71 -12.71 -10.12
C MET A 129 -10.25 -13.10 -10.26
N ILE A 130 -9.79 -13.19 -11.50
CA ILE A 130 -8.37 -13.30 -11.84
C ILE A 130 -7.98 -12.04 -12.60
N TYR A 131 -6.87 -11.43 -12.18
CA TYR A 131 -6.36 -10.20 -12.79
C TYR A 131 -5.17 -10.54 -13.70
N HIS A 132 -5.22 -10.08 -14.95
CA HIS A 132 -4.13 -10.15 -15.93
C HIS A 132 -3.71 -8.72 -16.29
N MET A 133 -3.06 -8.04 -15.36
CA MET A 133 -2.74 -6.62 -15.44
C MET A 133 -1.23 -6.43 -15.48
N ALA A 134 -0.78 -5.51 -16.32
CA ALA A 134 0.59 -5.04 -16.35
C ALA A 134 0.60 -3.52 -16.53
N GLY A 135 1.63 -2.86 -16.02
CA GLY A 135 1.71 -1.42 -16.10
C GLY A 135 3.03 -0.87 -15.63
N ASP A 136 3.15 0.44 -15.78
CA ASP A 136 4.30 1.20 -15.37
C ASP A 136 3.88 2.30 -14.40
N MET A 137 4.82 2.71 -13.56
CA MET A 137 4.62 3.80 -12.61
C MET A 137 5.88 4.65 -12.55
N THR A 138 5.72 5.97 -12.50
CA THR A 138 6.80 6.91 -12.22
C THR A 138 6.49 7.66 -10.93
N SER A 139 7.51 7.92 -10.12
CA SER A 139 7.37 8.70 -8.90
C SER A 139 8.43 9.78 -8.79
N ASP A 140 8.02 10.97 -8.37
CA ASP A 140 8.88 12.05 -7.89
C ASP A 140 8.66 12.18 -6.39
N ILE A 141 9.70 12.03 -5.59
CA ILE A 141 9.61 11.91 -4.13
C ILE A 141 10.57 12.90 -3.46
N LYS A 142 10.08 13.60 -2.44
CA LYS A 142 10.85 14.47 -1.55
C LYS A 142 10.83 13.88 -0.14
N ILE A 143 12.00 13.60 0.40
CA ILE A 143 12.19 13.13 1.77
C ILE A 143 12.82 14.24 2.60
N ASN A 144 12.20 14.59 3.72
CA ASN A 144 12.76 15.55 4.67
C ASN A 144 14.04 14.98 5.31
N LYS A 145 15.17 15.69 5.18
CA LYS A 145 16.48 15.23 5.66
C LYS A 145 16.59 15.16 7.18
N ILE A 146 15.83 15.98 7.90
CA ILE A 146 15.85 16.05 9.36
C ILE A 146 15.03 14.89 9.94
N THR A 147 13.83 14.67 9.39
CA THR A 147 12.87 13.73 9.98
C THR A 147 12.90 12.34 9.34
N GLY A 148 13.42 12.22 8.11
CA GLY A 148 13.38 10.99 7.33
C GLY A 148 11.98 10.61 6.84
N TRP A 149 11.01 11.52 6.91
CA TRP A 149 9.66 11.28 6.40
C TRP A 149 9.48 11.80 4.98
N MET A 150 8.56 11.19 4.24
CA MET A 150 8.12 11.70 2.95
C MET A 150 7.38 13.02 3.16
N ALA A 151 7.97 14.10 2.65
CA ALA A 151 7.37 15.43 2.66
C ALA A 151 6.40 15.59 1.49
N ASN A 152 6.74 15.03 0.33
CA ASN A 152 5.88 15.07 -0.85
C ASN A 152 6.19 13.89 -1.78
N ALA A 153 5.17 13.40 -2.49
CA ALA A 153 5.36 12.54 -3.65
C ALA A 153 4.28 12.79 -4.71
N ILE A 154 4.68 12.76 -5.99
CA ILE A 154 3.78 12.68 -7.13
C ILE A 154 4.02 11.33 -7.79
N ILE A 155 2.96 10.54 -7.94
CA ILE A 155 3.02 9.20 -8.53
C ILE A 155 2.08 9.18 -9.72
N LEU A 156 2.61 8.84 -10.89
CA LEU A 156 1.84 8.61 -12.11
C LEU A 156 1.88 7.12 -12.41
N GLN A 157 0.71 6.55 -12.62
CA GLN A 157 0.55 5.11 -12.82
C GLN A 157 -0.32 4.88 -14.03
N HIS A 158 0.06 3.91 -14.84
CA HIS A 158 -0.75 3.45 -15.97
C HIS A 158 -0.72 1.93 -16.03
N ILE A 159 -1.87 1.31 -15.85
CA ILE A 159 -2.05 -0.15 -15.79
C ILE A 159 -3.10 -0.57 -16.81
N LYS A 160 -2.78 -1.62 -17.56
CA LYS A 160 -3.63 -2.19 -18.61
C LYS A 160 -3.73 -3.70 -18.50
N GLY A 161 -4.80 -4.26 -19.03
CA GLY A 161 -4.98 -5.70 -19.07
C GLY A 161 -6.43 -6.10 -19.12
N HIS A 162 -6.74 -7.25 -18.55
CA HIS A 162 -8.11 -7.71 -18.40
C HIS A 162 -8.31 -8.43 -17.06
N THR A 163 -9.58 -8.50 -16.67
CA THR A 163 -10.02 -9.27 -15.51
C THR A 163 -11.00 -10.34 -15.94
N GLU A 164 -10.78 -11.53 -15.43
CA GLU A 164 -11.65 -12.68 -15.64
C GLU A 164 -12.51 -12.87 -14.41
N LEU A 165 -13.82 -12.69 -14.58
CA LEU A 165 -14.83 -13.08 -13.61
C LEU A 165 -15.10 -14.57 -13.78
N GLN A 166 -14.82 -15.34 -12.73
CA GLN A 166 -15.02 -16.79 -12.77
C GLN A 166 -16.52 -17.14 -12.89
N PRO A 167 -16.86 -18.28 -13.52
CA PRO A 167 -18.23 -18.77 -13.62
C PRO A 167 -19.01 -18.75 -12.29
N THR A 168 -20.27 -18.32 -12.37
CA THR A 168 -21.23 -18.37 -11.26
C THR A 168 -22.56 -18.96 -11.75
N ALA A 169 -23.47 -19.29 -10.83
CA ALA A 169 -24.81 -19.77 -11.21
C ALA A 169 -25.61 -18.77 -12.07
N GLN A 170 -25.32 -17.47 -11.93
CA GLN A 170 -25.96 -16.40 -12.70
C GLN A 170 -25.19 -16.05 -14.00
N LEU A 171 -23.93 -16.48 -14.09
CA LEU A 171 -23.03 -16.23 -15.21
C LEU A 171 -22.20 -17.50 -15.50
N PRO A 172 -22.79 -18.50 -16.19
CA PRO A 172 -22.21 -19.83 -16.32
C PRO A 172 -20.89 -19.87 -17.09
N ASP A 173 -20.71 -18.94 -18.03
CA ASP A 173 -19.52 -18.87 -18.89
C ASP A 173 -18.42 -17.95 -18.33
N GLY A 174 -18.67 -17.33 -17.16
CA GLY A 174 -17.82 -16.24 -16.67
C GLY A 174 -17.86 -15.01 -17.58
N MET A 175 -16.93 -14.09 -17.39
CA MET A 175 -16.79 -12.91 -18.25
C MET A 175 -15.37 -12.37 -18.20
N SER A 176 -14.84 -11.93 -19.35
CA SER A 176 -13.60 -11.17 -19.41
C SER A 176 -13.90 -9.70 -19.66
N MET A 177 -13.32 -8.81 -18.86
CA MET A 177 -13.49 -7.37 -18.95
C MET A 177 -12.12 -6.71 -19.17
N PRO A 178 -11.91 -5.99 -20.28
CA PRO A 178 -10.69 -5.20 -20.45
C PRO A 178 -10.66 -4.05 -19.45
N MET A 179 -9.46 -3.71 -18.98
CA MET A 179 -9.21 -2.59 -18.08
C MET A 179 -8.04 -1.76 -18.57
N ASP A 180 -8.21 -0.45 -18.50
CA ASP A 180 -7.20 0.57 -18.77
C ASP A 180 -7.35 1.68 -17.72
N MET A 181 -6.33 1.84 -16.90
CA MET A 181 -6.35 2.72 -15.74
C MET A 181 -5.15 3.65 -15.77
N SER A 182 -5.42 4.96 -15.76
CA SER A 182 -4.43 6.00 -15.51
C SER A 182 -4.74 6.68 -14.18
N ASN A 183 -3.74 6.81 -13.31
CA ASN A 183 -3.90 7.45 -12.01
C ASN A 183 -2.75 8.44 -11.74
N LYS A 184 -3.10 9.58 -11.15
CA LYS A 184 -2.15 10.54 -10.58
C LYS A 184 -2.44 10.68 -9.09
N MET A 185 -1.51 10.22 -8.27
CA MET A 185 -1.58 10.34 -6.82
C MET A 185 -0.62 11.42 -6.35
N THR A 186 -1.07 12.25 -5.42
CA THR A 186 -0.22 13.24 -4.74
C THR A 186 -0.28 12.98 -3.24
N LEU A 187 0.88 12.84 -2.62
CA LEU A 187 1.06 12.71 -1.18
C LEU A 187 1.81 13.95 -0.70
N SER A 188 1.38 14.55 0.39
CA SER A 188 2.03 15.72 0.98
C SER A 188 1.93 15.66 2.50
N GLU A 189 2.95 16.17 3.19
CA GLU A 189 2.86 16.47 4.61
C GLU A 189 1.83 17.59 4.87
N LEU A 190 1.26 17.58 6.08
CA LEU A 190 0.28 18.56 6.55
C LEU A 190 0.96 19.83 7.08
#